data_AF-A0A1F2QAS9-F1
#
_entry.id   AF-A0A1F2QAS9-F1
#
_cell.length_a   1.000
_cell.length_b   1.000
_cell.length_c   1.000
_cell.angle_alpha   90.00
_cell.angle_beta   90.00
_cell.angle_gamma   90.00
#
_symmetry.space_group_name_H-M   'P 1'
#
loop_
_entity.id
_entity.type
_entity.pdbx_description
1 polymer ?
#
loop_
_entity_poly.entity_id
_entity_poly.type
_entity_poly.pdbx_seq_one_letter_code
_entity_poly.pdbx_strand_id
1 'polypeptide(L)'
;MIAHHLGWVRANDDWARFLFQGRHSALTAEAQQALEELNSELMRRAGRWFDAQVEAGRLRRLPADIYVALVAGPYLAHTRRYLSGRACTGVNEAIELLADAAWRSLAVRPDGPGTPPRAAAPPGERRSPRNGGKR
;
A
#
# COMPACT_ATOMS: atom_id res chain seq x y z
N MET A 1 10.34 -0.09 3.20
CA MET A 1 9.30 -0.30 4.24
C MET A 1 9.35 -1.72 4.79
N ILE A 2 9.16 -2.77 3.97
CA ILE A 2 9.16 -4.19 4.39
C ILE A 2 10.40 -4.56 5.21
N ALA A 3 11.60 -4.41 4.63
CA ALA A 3 12.86 -4.76 5.29
C ALA A 3 13.06 -4.02 6.63
N HIS A 4 12.69 -2.74 6.67
CA HIS A 4 12.81 -1.92 7.86
C HIS A 4 11.87 -2.39 8.98
N HIS A 5 10.58 -2.63 8.66
CA HIS A 5 9.61 -3.12 9.64
C HIS A 5 10.00 -4.48 10.20
N LEU A 6 10.25 -5.45 9.31
CA LEU A 6 10.57 -6.81 9.73
C LEU A 6 11.94 -6.89 10.41
N GLY A 7 12.92 -6.10 9.98
CA GLY A 7 14.20 -5.95 10.67
C GLY A 7 14.04 -5.39 12.08
N TRP A 8 13.18 -4.38 12.26
CA TRP A 8 12.86 -3.85 13.58
C TRP A 8 12.16 -4.89 14.46
N VAL A 9 11.18 -5.62 13.93
CA VAL A 9 10.48 -6.71 14.64
C VAL A 9 11.47 -7.76 15.13
N ARG A 10 12.39 -8.20 14.26
CA ARG A 10 13.43 -9.18 14.61
C ARG A 10 14.36 -8.67 15.72
N ALA A 11 14.73 -7.39 15.67
CA ALA A 11 15.64 -6.78 16.64
C ALA A 11 14.95 -6.45 17.98
N ASN A 12 13.62 -6.35 18.01
CA ASN A 12 12.85 -5.87 19.15
C ASN A 12 11.63 -6.77 19.43
N ASP A 13 11.86 -8.07 19.54
CA ASP A 13 10.81 -9.10 19.61
C ASP A 13 9.80 -8.86 20.76
N ASP A 14 10.28 -8.53 21.96
CA ASP A 14 9.43 -8.25 23.12
C ASP A 14 8.56 -7.00 22.93
N TRP A 15 9.16 -5.91 22.44
CA TRP A 15 8.44 -4.68 22.11
C TRP A 15 7.42 -4.91 20.99
N ALA A 16 7.78 -5.69 19.98
CA ALA A 16 6.90 -6.04 18.89
C ALA A 16 5.70 -6.86 19.39
N ARG A 17 5.91 -7.86 20.26
CA ARG A 17 4.80 -8.59 20.91
C ARG A 17 3.90 -7.66 21.70
N PHE A 18 4.47 -6.77 22.51
CA PHE A 18 3.71 -5.81 23.30
C PHE A 18 2.81 -4.93 22.42
N LEU A 19 3.35 -4.37 21.33
CA LEU A 19 2.59 -3.50 20.42
C LEU A 19 1.50 -4.27 19.64
N PHE A 20 1.79 -5.48 19.18
CA PHE A 20 0.85 -6.28 18.39
C PHE A 20 -0.24 -7.00 19.22
N GLN A 21 -0.15 -6.96 20.56
CA GLN A 21 -1.22 -7.43 21.46
C GLN A 21 -2.37 -6.40 21.64
N GLY A 22 -2.37 -5.30 20.90
CA GLY A 22 -3.54 -4.41 20.79
C GLY A 22 -3.73 -3.45 21.95
N ARG A 23 -2.70 -3.15 22.74
CA ARG A 23 -2.77 -2.17 23.85
C ARG A 23 -2.81 -0.71 23.42
N HIS A 24 -3.28 -0.41 22.21
CA HIS A 24 -3.42 0.98 21.74
C HIS A 24 -4.39 1.78 22.63
N SER A 25 -5.35 1.10 23.28
CA SER A 25 -6.27 1.70 24.26
C SER A 25 -5.61 2.11 25.59
N ALA A 26 -4.33 1.80 25.80
CA ALA A 26 -3.58 2.20 26.99
C ALA A 26 -2.70 3.45 26.76
N LEU A 27 -2.70 4.02 25.55
CA LEU A 27 -1.96 5.25 25.26
C LEU A 27 -2.69 6.47 25.82
N THR A 28 -1.92 7.44 26.30
CA THR A 28 -2.46 8.76 26.64
C THR A 28 -2.83 9.52 25.35
N ALA A 29 -3.66 10.54 25.46
CA ALA A 29 -4.04 11.38 24.31
C ALA A 29 -2.81 12.01 23.64
N GLU A 30 -1.83 12.45 24.45
CA GLU A 30 -0.57 13.04 23.96
C GLU A 30 0.26 12.02 23.19
N ALA A 31 0.36 10.78 23.69
CA ALA A 31 1.08 9.71 23.00
C ALA A 31 0.40 9.32 21.68
N GLN A 32 -0.94 9.34 21.65
CA GLN A 32 -1.69 9.06 20.43
C GLN A 32 -1.50 10.17 19.39
N GLN A 33 -1.55 11.44 19.80
CA GLN A 33 -1.29 12.56 18.90
C GLN A 33 0.14 12.50 18.32
N ALA A 34 1.15 12.25 19.15
CA ALA A 34 2.53 12.11 18.67
C ALA A 34 2.67 10.96 17.66
N LEU A 35 1.97 9.85 17.86
CA LEU A 35 1.94 8.73 16.92
C LEU A 35 1.27 9.10 15.60
N GLU A 36 0.16 9.83 15.63
CA GLU A 36 -0.54 10.33 14.45
C GLU A 36 0.32 11.30 13.63
N GLU A 37 1.08 12.17 14.29
CA GLU A 37 2.04 13.09 13.65
C GLU A 37 3.18 12.32 12.95
N LEU A 38 3.77 11.33 13.62
CA LEU A 38 4.81 10.47 13.04
C LEU A 38 4.29 9.67 11.85
N ASN A 39 3.09 9.09 11.95
CA ASN A 39 2.45 8.35 10.86
C ASN A 39 2.16 9.26 9.67
N SER A 40 1.65 10.47 9.93
CA SER A 40 1.37 11.45 8.88
C SER A 40 2.63 11.84 8.12
N GLU A 41 3.75 12.08 8.81
CA GLU A 41 5.02 12.39 8.17
C GLU A 41 5.56 11.20 7.36
N LEU A 42 5.43 9.98 7.88
CA LEU A 42 5.81 8.77 7.16
C LEU A 42 5.01 8.62 5.86
N MET A 43 3.69 8.76 5.93
CA MET A 43 2.80 8.66 4.76
C MET A 43 3.11 9.75 3.74
N ARG A 44 3.37 10.99 4.20
CA ARG A 44 3.75 12.11 3.34
C ARG A 44 5.06 11.83 2.59
N ARG A 45 6.08 11.28 3.28
CA ARG A 45 7.36 10.90 2.66
C ARG A 45 7.19 9.73 1.67
N ALA A 46 6.42 8.72 2.05
CA ALA A 46 6.14 7.57 1.20
C ALA A 46 5.40 8.01 -0.08
N GLY A 47 4.38 8.86 0.04
CA GLY A 47 3.63 9.41 -1.10
C GLY A 47 4.54 10.09 -2.12
N ARG A 48 5.41 11.01 -1.66
CA ARG A 48 6.37 11.67 -2.56
C ARG A 48 7.29 10.68 -3.30
N TRP A 49 7.72 9.62 -2.61
CA TRP A 49 8.54 8.59 -3.23
C TRP A 49 7.75 7.83 -4.29
N PHE A 50 6.52 7.39 -3.98
CA PHE A 50 5.65 6.70 -4.92
C PHE A 50 5.36 7.54 -6.16
N ASP A 51 5.00 8.82 -5.98
CA ASP A 51 4.76 9.76 -7.09
C ASP A 51 5.98 9.84 -8.01
N ALA A 52 7.18 10.01 -7.44
CA ALA A 52 8.41 10.04 -8.23
C ALA A 52 8.68 8.73 -8.99
N GLN A 53 8.28 7.57 -8.45
CA GLN A 53 8.42 6.31 -9.18
C GLN A 53 7.38 6.13 -10.30
N VAL A 54 6.17 6.68 -10.10
CA VAL A 54 5.11 6.69 -11.13
C VAL A 54 5.51 7.59 -12.29
N GLU A 55 5.99 8.81 -12.01
CA GLU A 55 6.45 9.73 -13.05
C GLU A 55 7.64 9.17 -13.83
N ALA A 56 8.49 8.36 -13.18
CA ALA A 56 9.59 7.68 -13.84
C ALA A 56 9.18 6.38 -14.57
N GLY A 57 7.89 6.07 -14.68
CA GLY A 57 7.38 4.89 -15.37
C GLY A 57 7.73 3.55 -14.71
N ARG A 58 8.21 3.54 -13.46
CA ARG A 58 8.59 2.32 -12.74
C ARG A 58 7.42 1.67 -12.04
N LEU A 59 6.50 2.46 -11.49
CA LEU A 59 5.30 1.99 -10.79
C LEU A 59 4.02 2.39 -11.50
N ARG A 60 2.99 1.55 -11.36
CA ARG A 60 1.63 1.84 -11.85
C ARG A 60 0.99 2.90 -10.96
N ARG A 61 0.22 3.84 -11.54
CA ARG A 61 -0.58 4.80 -10.75
C ARG A 61 -1.74 4.08 -10.07
N LEU A 62 -1.71 4.03 -8.74
CA LEU A 62 -2.76 3.45 -7.90
C LEU A 62 -3.24 4.47 -6.85
N PRO A 63 -4.45 4.30 -6.30
CA PRO A 63 -4.87 5.03 -5.11
C PRO A 63 -3.92 4.78 -3.91
N ALA A 64 -3.77 5.78 -3.03
CA ALA A 64 -2.81 5.74 -1.91
C ALA A 64 -3.05 4.57 -0.94
N ASP A 65 -4.31 4.31 -0.61
CA ASP A 65 -4.76 3.20 0.23
C ASP A 65 -4.40 1.84 -0.38
N ILE A 66 -4.43 1.72 -1.71
CA ILE A 66 -4.04 0.49 -2.41
C ILE A 66 -2.53 0.25 -2.33
N TYR A 67 -1.69 1.30 -2.42
CA TYR A 67 -0.25 1.15 -2.16
C TYR A 67 0.00 0.64 -0.74
N VAL A 68 -0.68 1.22 0.25
CA VAL A 68 -0.55 0.80 1.65
C VAL A 68 -1.01 -0.65 1.82
N ALA A 69 -2.14 -1.05 1.24
CA ALA A 69 -2.64 -2.41 1.35
C ALA A 69 -1.67 -3.44 0.74
N LEU A 70 -1.13 -3.16 -0.45
CA LEU A 70 -0.21 -4.06 -1.17
C LEU A 70 1.17 -4.17 -0.50
N VAL A 71 1.65 -3.09 0.12
CA VAL A 71 2.95 -3.08 0.79
C VAL A 71 2.84 -3.54 2.25
N ALA A 72 1.94 -2.93 3.01
CA ALA A 72 1.81 -3.14 4.46
C ALA A 72 1.05 -4.39 4.86
N GLY A 73 -0.03 -4.72 4.13
CA GLY A 73 -0.86 -5.88 4.44
C GLY A 73 -0.05 -7.18 4.60
N PRO A 74 0.78 -7.56 3.61
CA PRO A 74 1.55 -8.80 3.67
C PRO A 74 2.56 -8.85 4.82
N TYR A 75 3.38 -7.81 5.02
CA TYR A 75 4.37 -7.84 6.10
C TYR A 75 3.71 -7.77 7.48
N LEU A 76 2.59 -7.04 7.65
CA LEU A 76 1.87 -7.01 8.93
C LEU A 76 1.22 -8.37 9.24
N ALA A 77 0.73 -9.06 8.22
CA ALA A 77 0.19 -10.42 8.37
C ALA A 77 1.30 -11.42 8.74
N HIS A 78 2.47 -11.34 8.10
CA HIS A 78 3.62 -12.15 8.47
C HIS A 78 4.09 -11.84 9.90
N THR A 79 4.23 -10.56 10.27
CA THR A 79 4.59 -10.15 11.64
C THR A 79 3.67 -10.78 12.69
N ARG A 80 2.36 -10.76 12.49
CA ARG A 80 1.41 -11.42 13.43
C ARG A 80 1.64 -12.92 13.55
N ARG A 81 1.91 -13.62 12.45
CA ARG A 81 2.23 -15.06 12.48
C ARG A 81 3.57 -15.32 13.14
N TYR A 82 4.58 -14.50 12.84
CA TYR A 82 5.93 -14.59 13.41
C TYR A 82 5.91 -14.42 14.93
N LEU A 83 5.30 -13.34 15.41
CA LEU A 83 5.22 -13.04 16.85
C LEU A 83 4.40 -14.05 17.66
N SER A 84 3.49 -14.77 17.02
CA SER A 84 2.73 -15.86 17.64
C SER A 84 3.40 -17.24 17.55
N GLY A 85 4.62 -17.32 17.00
CA GLY A 85 5.34 -18.58 16.81
C GLY A 85 4.74 -19.49 15.73
N ARG A 86 3.88 -18.97 14.85
CA ARG A 86 3.14 -19.72 13.81
C ARG A 86 3.65 -19.46 12.40
N ALA A 87 4.72 -18.69 12.23
CA ALA A 87 5.34 -18.49 10.93
C ALA A 87 6.27 -19.65 10.59
N CYS A 88 6.07 -20.26 9.42
CA CYS A 88 7.02 -21.22 8.87
C CYS A 88 8.27 -20.54 8.28
N THR A 89 8.10 -19.30 7.80
CA THR A 89 9.14 -18.52 7.12
C THR A 89 9.80 -17.56 8.09
N GLY A 90 11.14 -17.61 8.19
CA GLY A 90 11.92 -16.69 9.00
C GLY A 90 11.91 -15.25 8.47
N VAL A 91 12.28 -14.28 9.32
CA VAL A 91 12.22 -12.85 8.96
C VAL A 91 13.01 -12.50 7.71
N ASN A 92 14.25 -12.99 7.56
CA ASN A 92 15.10 -12.60 6.43
C ASN A 92 14.52 -13.10 5.10
N GLU A 93 14.08 -14.35 5.06
CA GLU A 93 13.44 -14.93 3.88
C GLU A 93 12.11 -14.20 3.57
N ALA A 94 11.33 -13.87 4.59
CA ALA A 94 10.10 -13.10 4.42
C ALA A 94 10.37 -11.70 3.85
N ILE A 95 11.48 -11.04 4.22
CA ILE A 95 11.85 -9.73 3.64
C ILE A 95 12.03 -9.86 2.13
N GLU A 96 12.82 -10.83 1.68
CA GLU A 96 13.09 -11.03 0.24
C GLU A 96 11.80 -11.36 -0.52
N LEU A 97 11.03 -12.35 -0.05
CA LEU A 97 9.81 -12.82 -0.71
C LEU A 97 8.73 -11.73 -0.77
N LEU A 98 8.53 -11.00 0.33
CA LEU A 98 7.51 -9.96 0.38
C LEU A 98 7.93 -8.70 -0.39
N ALA A 99 9.23 -8.37 -0.41
CA ALA A 99 9.72 -7.25 -1.21
C ALA A 99 9.55 -7.50 -2.71
N ASP A 100 9.91 -8.70 -3.18
CA ASP A 100 9.70 -9.11 -4.57
C ASP A 100 8.21 -9.16 -4.93
N ALA A 101 7.38 -9.75 -4.08
CA ALA A 101 5.93 -9.80 -4.31
C ALA A 101 5.30 -8.40 -4.37
N ALA A 102 5.68 -7.50 -3.46
CA ALA A 102 5.23 -6.12 -3.48
C ALA A 102 5.69 -5.40 -4.74
N TRP A 103 6.96 -5.56 -5.14
CA TRP A 103 7.48 -4.97 -6.37
C TRP A 103 6.73 -5.44 -7.61
N ARG A 104 6.55 -6.76 -7.79
CA ARG A 104 5.80 -7.32 -8.92
C ARG A 104 4.34 -6.86 -8.94
N SER A 105 3.75 -6.64 -7.77
CA SER A 105 2.40 -6.12 -7.64
C SER A 105 2.31 -4.62 -7.94
N LEU A 106 3.39 -3.86 -7.91
CA LEU A 106 3.37 -2.40 -8.10
C LEU A 106 3.98 -1.95 -9.42
N ALA A 107 4.96 -2.68 -9.93
CA ALA A 107 5.72 -2.33 -11.13
C ALA A 107 4.82 -2.28 -12.37
N VAL A 108 5.17 -1.38 -13.30
CA VAL A 108 4.56 -1.37 -14.63
C VAL A 108 4.90 -2.70 -15.32
N ARG A 109 3.88 -3.43 -15.75
CA ARG A 109 4.07 -4.66 -16.52
C ARG A 109 4.28 -4.30 -17.99
N PRO A 110 5.26 -4.93 -18.68
CA PRO A 110 5.46 -4.70 -20.10
C PRO A 110 4.27 -5.14 -20.97
N ASP A 111 3.46 -6.12 -20.52
CA ASP A 111 2.45 -6.78 -21.38
C ASP A 111 1.02 -6.79 -20.78
N GLY A 112 0.38 -5.63 -20.63
CA GLY A 112 -1.04 -5.55 -20.26
C GLY A 112 -1.61 -4.16 -20.54
N PRO A 113 -2.92 -4.02 -20.89
CA PRO A 113 -3.43 -2.80 -21.50
C PRO A 113 -3.36 -1.66 -20.48
N GLY A 114 -2.38 -0.79 -20.66
CA GLY A 114 -2.36 0.55 -20.09
C GLY A 114 -3.42 1.39 -20.77
N THR A 115 -4.70 1.06 -20.58
CA THR A 115 -5.78 2.00 -20.88
C THR A 115 -5.94 2.87 -19.64
N PRO A 116 -5.53 4.15 -19.66
CA PRO A 116 -5.89 5.05 -18.58
C PRO A 116 -7.43 5.08 -18.47
N PRO A 117 -8.02 5.23 -17.26
CA PRO A 117 -9.45 5.42 -17.14
C PRO A 117 -9.82 6.63 -18.01
N ARG A 118 -10.64 6.39 -19.04
CA ARG A 118 -11.19 7.45 -19.90
C ARG A 118 -11.85 8.45 -18.97
N ALA A 119 -11.34 9.69 -18.95
CA ALA A 119 -11.98 10.78 -18.24
C ALA A 119 -13.48 10.74 -18.55
N ALA A 120 -14.32 10.78 -17.50
CA ALA A 120 -15.76 10.75 -17.65
C ALA A 120 -16.15 11.85 -18.65
N ALA A 121 -16.78 11.45 -19.76
CA ALA A 121 -17.30 12.40 -20.73
C ALA A 121 -18.28 13.34 -19.99
N PRO A 122 -18.22 14.66 -20.23
CA PRO A 122 -19.16 15.58 -19.59
C PRO A 122 -20.60 15.20 -19.96
N PRO A 123 -21.57 15.37 -19.04
CA PRO A 123 -22.95 15.00 -19.29
C PRO A 123 -23.56 16.00 -20.25
N GLY A 124 -23.62 15.67 -21.54
CA GLY A 124 -24.33 16.50 -22.50
C GLY A 124 -23.98 16.24 -23.94
N GLU A 125 -24.53 15.16 -24.52
CA GLU A 125 -24.98 15.15 -25.91
C GLU A 125 -25.83 13.88 -26.15
N ARG A 126 -27.10 13.93 -25.73
CA ARG A 126 -28.10 13.04 -26.32
C ARG A 126 -28.27 13.51 -27.77
N ARG A 127 -27.60 12.85 -28.72
CA ARG A 127 -27.93 13.00 -30.14
C ARG A 127 -29.36 12.51 -30.36
N SER A 128 -30.30 13.43 -30.60
CA SER A 128 -31.61 13.13 -31.17
C SER A 128 -31.44 12.41 -32.51
N PRO A 129 -32.19 11.32 -32.77
CA PRO A 129 -32.21 10.74 -34.11
C PRO A 129 -33.00 11.68 -35.05
N ARG A 130 -32.28 12.32 -35.97
CA ARG A 130 -32.82 13.01 -37.14
C ARG A 130 -33.38 11.95 -38.09
N ASN A 131 -34.69 11.72 -38.05
CA ASN A 131 -35.36 10.87 -39.02
C ASN A 131 -35.55 11.65 -40.32
N GLY A 132 -34.70 11.34 -41.31
CA GLY A 132 -34.81 11.82 -42.68
C GLY A 132 -35.79 10.96 -43.46
N GLY A 133 -36.59 11.61 -44.30
CA GLY A 133 -37.77 11.04 -44.96
C GLY A 133 -37.51 9.85 -45.89
N LYS A 134 -38.60 9.12 -46.14
CA LYS A 134 -38.76 8.26 -47.31
C LYS A 134 -40.14 8.50 -47.93
N ARG A 135 -40.06 8.95 -49.19
CA ARG A 135 -40.98 8.76 -50.33
C ARG A 135 -42.32 9.48 -50.30
#